data_AF-A0A524AAD2-F1
#
_entry.id   AF-A0A524AAD2-F1
#
_cell.length_a   1.000
_cell.length_b   1.000
_cell.length_c   1.000
_cell.angle_alpha   90.00
_cell.angle_beta   90.00
_cell.angle_gamma   90.00
#
_symmetry.space_group_name_H-M   'P 1'
#
loop_
_entity.id
_entity.type
_entity.pdbx_description
1 polymer ?
#
loop_
_entity_poly.entity_id
_entity_poly.type
_entity_poly.pdbx_seq_one_letter_code
_entity_poly.pdbx_strand_id
1 'polypeptide(L)'
;MPYYIEHDFPIEQLNPLARREANAKRAIAMLHKWWARRVGCVFRTMILASLIPEEEWRRLDEEVQPADIDAWTALYYREHPKANPLIVKYLKDKVVLDPFMGGGTTIVEALRLGCKVIGVDVNPVAWFIVKKSVEPVDLEALDAAFERLKKEVAPDILKYYRTPCPSQTSEVLETSEVYHQADVM
;
A
#
# COMPACT_ATOMS: atom_id res chain seq x y z
N MET A 1 -14.10 -10.85 25.90
CA MET A 1 -12.66 -11.06 25.68
C MET A 1 -12.15 -9.74 25.11
N PRO A 2 -11.24 -9.05 25.81
CA PRO A 2 -10.74 -7.74 25.37
C PRO A 2 -9.89 -7.88 24.10
N TYR A 3 -9.89 -6.84 23.28
CA TYR A 3 -9.02 -6.73 22.11
C TYR A 3 -7.79 -5.89 22.46
N TYR A 4 -6.67 -6.17 21.79
CA TYR A 4 -5.40 -5.50 22.11
C TYR A 4 -5.50 -3.97 22.00
N ILE A 5 -6.23 -3.46 21.01
CA ILE A 5 -6.44 -2.01 20.81
C ILE A 5 -7.12 -1.29 21.98
N GLU A 6 -7.82 -2.01 22.86
CA GLU A 6 -8.51 -1.44 24.03
C GLU A 6 -7.55 -1.14 25.18
N HIS A 7 -6.34 -1.73 25.16
CA HIS A 7 -5.36 -1.66 26.24
C HIS A 7 -4.03 -1.08 25.79
N ASP A 8 -3.57 -1.40 24.58
CA ASP A 8 -2.25 -1.01 24.10
C ASP A 8 -2.21 -0.85 22.57
N PHE A 9 -1.16 -0.17 22.10
CA PHE A 9 -0.87 0.02 20.69
C PHE A 9 0.64 0.24 20.52
N PRO A 10 1.31 -0.41 19.54
CA PRO A 10 2.77 -0.48 19.47
C PRO A 10 3.35 0.80 18.84
N ILE A 11 3.20 1.92 19.54
CA ILE A 11 3.51 3.27 19.06
C ILE A 11 5.00 3.47 18.82
N GLU A 12 5.87 2.85 19.61
CA GLU A 12 7.32 3.04 19.52
C GLU A 12 7.87 2.46 18.22
N GLN A 13 7.43 1.26 17.87
CA GLN A 13 7.80 0.54 16.65
C GLN A 13 7.10 1.13 15.42
N LEU A 14 5.82 1.48 15.55
CA LEU A 14 5.00 1.94 14.43
C LEU A 14 5.32 3.37 13.99
N ASN A 15 5.61 4.29 14.91
CA ASN A 15 5.80 5.71 14.60
C ASN A 15 6.92 5.99 13.58
N PRO A 16 8.13 5.40 13.68
CA PRO A 16 9.17 5.55 12.68
C PRO A 16 8.72 5.10 11.29
N LEU A 17 8.02 3.95 11.22
CA LEU A 17 7.49 3.43 9.96
C LEU A 17 6.42 4.34 9.36
N ALA A 18 5.51 4.84 10.20
CA ALA A 18 4.46 5.76 9.78
C ALA A 18 5.02 7.07 9.22
N ARG A 19 6.07 7.62 9.84
CA ARG A 19 6.78 8.81 9.34
C ARG A 19 7.42 8.56 7.97
N ARG A 20 8.06 7.40 7.78
CA ARG A 20 8.66 7.05 6.47
C ARG A 20 7.60 6.90 5.40
N GLU A 21 6.54 6.15 5.67
CA GLU A 21 5.46 5.92 4.71
C GLU A 21 4.70 7.21 4.35
N ALA A 22 4.49 8.12 5.32
CA ALA A 22 3.83 9.40 5.07
C ALA A 22 4.60 10.31 4.09
N ASN A 23 5.93 10.18 4.03
CA ASN A 23 6.80 10.95 3.15
C ASN A 23 7.12 10.25 1.81
N ALA A 24 6.89 8.94 1.71
CA ALA A 24 7.14 8.13 0.51
C ALA A 24 5.83 7.81 -0.23
N LYS A 25 5.19 8.82 -0.82
CA LYS A 25 3.89 8.64 -1.48
C LYS A 25 3.99 7.77 -2.72
N ARG A 26 3.14 6.75 -2.80
CA ARG A 26 3.02 5.84 -3.96
C ARG A 26 2.29 6.55 -5.10
N ALA A 27 2.62 6.23 -6.35
CA ALA A 27 2.02 6.82 -7.55
C ALA A 27 0.48 6.82 -7.52
N ILE A 28 -0.12 5.70 -7.11
CA ILE A 28 -1.59 5.58 -7.01
C ILE A 28 -2.23 6.55 -6.00
N ALA A 29 -1.48 6.93 -4.96
CA ALA A 29 -1.93 7.91 -3.98
C ALA A 29 -1.82 9.35 -4.48
N MET A 30 -1.13 9.59 -5.61
CA MET A 30 -0.95 10.91 -6.23
C MET A 30 -1.95 11.18 -7.36
N LEU A 31 -2.64 10.16 -7.88
CA LEU A 31 -3.68 10.32 -8.91
C LEU A 31 -4.82 11.25 -8.50
N HIS A 32 -5.11 11.31 -7.19
CA HIS A 32 -6.06 12.26 -6.64
C HIS A 32 -5.71 12.62 -5.20
N LYS A 33 -5.86 13.90 -4.85
CA LYS A 33 -5.58 14.44 -3.52
C LYS A 33 -6.72 14.15 -2.54
N TRP A 34 -6.43 13.38 -1.49
CA TRP A 34 -7.36 13.20 -0.36
C TRP A 34 -6.80 13.86 0.90
N TRP A 35 -7.59 14.73 1.50
CA TRP A 35 -7.15 15.53 2.65
C TRP A 35 -6.93 14.72 3.93
N ALA A 36 -7.50 13.52 4.04
CA ALA A 36 -7.46 12.70 5.26
C ALA A 36 -6.97 11.26 5.05
N ARG A 37 -6.17 10.99 4.01
CA ARG A 37 -5.65 9.64 3.76
C ARG A 37 -4.78 9.17 4.93
N ARG A 38 -5.18 8.05 5.55
CA ARG A 38 -4.42 7.40 6.63
C ARG A 38 -3.22 6.65 6.07
N VAL A 39 -2.17 6.58 6.89
CA VAL A 39 -0.96 5.81 6.58
C VAL A 39 -1.30 4.31 6.67
N GLY A 40 -0.84 3.52 5.69
CA GLY A 40 -1.17 2.11 5.57
C GLY A 40 -0.68 1.28 6.74
N CYS A 41 0.56 1.49 7.20
CA CYS A 41 1.10 0.75 8.34
C CYS A 41 0.29 0.95 9.63
N VAL A 42 -0.20 2.17 9.87
CA VAL A 42 -1.03 2.50 11.03
C VAL A 42 -2.36 1.76 10.92
N PHE A 43 -3.00 1.82 9.76
CA PHE A 43 -4.29 1.19 9.56
C PHE A 43 -4.20 -0.35 9.63
N ARG A 44 -3.14 -0.94 9.06
CA ARG A 44 -2.88 -2.39 9.20
C ARG A 44 -2.74 -2.79 10.66
N THR A 45 -2.00 -2.01 11.44
CA THR A 45 -1.82 -2.26 12.88
C THR A 45 -3.14 -2.13 13.63
N MET A 46 -3.97 -1.14 13.30
CA MET A 46 -5.33 -1.02 13.87
C MET A 46 -6.18 -2.26 13.58
N ILE A 47 -6.17 -2.79 12.36
CA ILE A 47 -6.94 -4.00 12.02
C ILE A 47 -6.46 -5.20 12.83
N LEU A 48 -5.15 -5.42 12.91
CA LEU A 48 -4.55 -6.50 13.70
C LEU A 48 -4.96 -6.39 15.18
N ALA A 49 -4.79 -5.21 15.77
CA ALA A 49 -5.08 -4.94 17.18
C ALA A 49 -6.58 -5.01 17.51
N SER A 50 -7.46 -4.74 16.54
CA SER A 50 -8.91 -4.75 16.72
C SER A 50 -9.55 -6.14 16.52
N LEU A 51 -8.90 -7.05 15.81
CA LEU A 51 -9.48 -8.35 15.46
C LEU A 51 -8.82 -9.53 16.16
N ILE A 52 -7.57 -9.39 16.60
CA ILE A 52 -6.86 -10.42 17.37
C ILE A 52 -7.05 -10.13 18.87
N PRO A 53 -7.59 -11.08 19.66
CA PRO A 53 -7.75 -10.94 21.11
C PRO A 53 -6.43 -10.67 21.82
N GLU A 54 -6.47 -9.89 22.89
CA GLU A 54 -5.27 -9.50 23.65
C GLU A 54 -4.47 -10.72 24.16
N GLU A 55 -5.16 -11.77 24.61
CA GLU A 55 -4.51 -13.01 25.08
C GLU A 55 -3.59 -13.63 24.02
N GLU A 56 -3.98 -13.55 22.75
CA GLU A 56 -3.19 -14.08 21.63
C GLU A 56 -1.97 -13.20 21.33
N TRP A 57 -2.05 -11.89 21.60
CA TRP A 57 -0.89 -10.99 21.53
C TRP A 57 0.13 -11.35 22.60
N ARG A 58 -0.31 -11.48 23.86
CA ARG A 58 0.57 -11.83 24.99
C ARG A 58 1.23 -13.20 24.78
N ARG A 59 0.44 -14.20 24.36
CA ARG A 59 0.97 -15.53 24.05
C ARG A 59 1.97 -15.50 22.91
N LEU A 60 1.67 -14.77 21.83
CA LEU A 60 2.60 -14.65 20.72
C LEU A 60 3.90 -13.97 21.17
N ASP A 61 3.82 -12.93 21.99
CA ASP A 61 4.99 -12.21 22.48
C ASP A 61 5.95 -13.16 23.20
N GLU A 62 5.45 -13.96 24.14
CA GLU A 62 6.22 -15.02 24.82
C GLU A 62 6.82 -16.05 23.84
N GLU A 63 6.04 -16.48 22.85
CA GLU A 63 6.47 -17.44 21.84
C GLU A 63 7.58 -16.90 20.92
N VAL A 64 7.61 -15.59 20.68
CA VAL A 64 8.59 -14.95 19.78
C VAL A 64 9.80 -14.35 20.48
N GLN A 65 9.79 -14.22 21.82
CA GLN A 65 10.95 -13.79 22.61
C GLN A 65 12.28 -14.47 22.20
N PRO A 66 12.34 -15.80 21.96
CA PRO A 66 13.60 -16.46 21.57
C PRO A 66 14.15 -16.01 20.20
N ALA A 67 13.32 -15.40 19.35
CA ALA A 67 13.70 -14.86 18.06
C ALA A 67 14.08 -13.36 18.11
N ASP A 68 14.12 -12.76 19.30
CA ASP A 68 14.45 -11.34 19.52
C ASP A 68 13.56 -10.36 18.74
N ILE A 69 12.27 -10.70 18.65
CA ILE A 69 11.23 -9.86 18.05
C ILE A 69 10.00 -9.81 18.98
N ASP A 70 9.16 -8.80 18.81
CA ASP A 70 7.88 -8.68 19.51
C ASP A 70 6.70 -9.23 18.69
N ALA A 71 5.55 -9.41 19.35
CA ALA A 71 4.32 -9.87 18.72
C ALA A 71 3.88 -8.99 17.55
N TRP A 72 4.06 -7.67 17.64
CA TRP A 72 3.71 -6.74 16.57
C TRP A 72 4.55 -6.99 15.32
N THR A 73 5.86 -7.12 15.45
CA THR A 73 6.82 -7.39 14.38
C THR A 73 6.47 -8.71 13.70
N ALA A 74 6.23 -9.75 14.50
CA ALA A 74 5.80 -11.05 14.02
C ALA A 74 4.49 -10.96 13.19
N LEU A 75 3.46 -10.25 13.67
CA LEU A 75 2.17 -10.10 12.98
C LEU A 75 2.24 -9.18 11.76
N TYR A 76 2.91 -8.04 11.88
CA TYR A 76 2.94 -6.99 10.87
C TYR A 76 3.78 -7.41 9.65
N TYR A 77 4.96 -7.99 9.89
CA TYR A 77 5.87 -8.44 8.84
C TYR A 77 5.68 -9.91 8.46
N ARG A 78 4.93 -10.69 9.26
CA ARG A 78 4.72 -12.14 9.08
C ARG A 78 6.03 -12.94 9.18
N GLU A 79 6.95 -12.47 10.02
CA GLU A 79 8.31 -13.01 10.15
C GLU A 79 8.41 -14.22 11.09
N HIS A 80 7.29 -14.65 11.70
CA HIS A 80 7.26 -15.82 12.57
C HIS A 80 6.21 -16.86 12.14
N PRO A 81 6.50 -18.18 12.18
CA PRO A 81 5.56 -19.23 11.78
C PRO A 81 4.22 -19.22 12.55
N LYS A 82 4.21 -18.65 13.76
CA LYS A 82 3.02 -18.54 14.61
C LYS A 82 2.11 -17.35 14.28
N ALA A 83 2.61 -16.36 13.53
CA ALA A 83 1.85 -15.16 13.18
C ALA A 83 0.76 -15.44 12.14
N ASN A 84 1.10 -16.09 11.03
CA ASN A 84 0.15 -16.36 9.94
C ASN A 84 -1.08 -17.19 10.38
N PRO A 85 -0.94 -18.25 11.21
CA PRO A 85 -2.09 -18.95 11.76
C PRO A 85 -3.07 -18.05 12.53
N LEU A 86 -2.57 -17.07 13.29
CA LEU A 86 -3.42 -16.10 14.00
C LEU A 86 -4.13 -15.17 13.03
N ILE A 87 -3.43 -14.65 12.02
CA ILE A 87 -4.03 -13.80 10.98
C ILE A 87 -5.15 -14.57 10.26
N VAL A 88 -4.91 -15.81 9.86
CA VAL A 88 -5.92 -16.65 9.20
C VAL A 88 -7.09 -16.93 10.13
N LYS A 89 -6.83 -17.28 11.39
CA LYS A 89 -7.88 -17.62 12.38
C LYS A 89 -8.81 -16.44 12.66
N TYR A 90 -8.25 -15.24 12.81
CA TYR A 90 -9.01 -14.09 13.32
C TYR A 90 -9.48 -13.11 12.24
N LEU A 91 -8.78 -13.01 11.10
CA LEU A 91 -9.06 -11.99 10.08
C LEU A 91 -9.64 -12.56 8.79
N LYS A 92 -9.29 -13.80 8.41
CA LYS A 92 -9.81 -14.40 7.18
C LYS A 92 -11.33 -14.38 7.17
N ASP A 93 -11.91 -13.93 6.05
CA ASP A 93 -13.36 -13.85 5.82
C ASP A 93 -14.13 -12.86 6.73
N LYS A 94 -13.47 -12.15 7.66
CA LYS A 94 -14.10 -11.07 8.43
C LYS A 94 -14.46 -9.91 7.50
N VAL A 95 -15.63 -9.32 7.70
CA VAL A 95 -16.08 -8.17 6.90
C VAL A 95 -15.67 -6.87 7.59
N VAL A 96 -14.92 -6.04 6.87
CA VAL A 96 -14.57 -4.67 7.27
C VAL A 96 -15.39 -3.70 6.43
N LEU A 97 -16.22 -2.88 7.08
CA LEU A 97 -16.98 -1.80 6.47
C LEU A 97 -16.26 -0.47 6.70
N ASP A 98 -16.00 0.26 5.62
CA ASP A 98 -15.60 1.66 5.67
C ASP A 98 -16.66 2.52 4.94
N PRO A 99 -17.51 3.26 5.68
CA PRO A 99 -18.56 4.06 5.08
C PRO A 99 -18.04 5.36 4.42
N PHE A 100 -16.75 5.71 4.61
CA PHE A 100 -16.11 6.91 4.10
C PHE A 100 -14.68 6.60 3.64
N MET A 101 -14.53 5.61 2.75
CA MET A 101 -13.23 4.99 2.46
C MET A 101 -12.20 5.95 1.87
N GLY A 102 -12.63 7.02 1.19
CA GLY A 102 -11.79 8.02 0.58
C GLY A 102 -10.68 7.40 -0.27
N GLY A 103 -9.46 7.49 0.25
CA GLY A 103 -8.27 6.97 -0.42
C GLY A 103 -8.09 5.46 -0.43
N GLY A 104 -8.98 4.71 0.23
CA GLY A 104 -9.00 3.24 0.24
C GLY A 104 -7.96 2.57 1.12
N THR A 105 -7.30 3.30 2.03
CA THR A 105 -6.28 2.70 2.93
C THR A 105 -6.88 1.52 3.70
N THR A 106 -8.08 1.70 4.28
CA THR A 106 -8.82 0.66 4.98
C THR A 106 -9.04 -0.57 4.12
N ILE A 107 -9.49 -0.36 2.87
CA ILE A 107 -9.86 -1.42 1.93
C ILE A 107 -8.61 -2.23 1.54
N VAL A 108 -7.53 -1.56 1.14
CA VAL A 108 -6.30 -2.21 0.71
C VAL A 108 -5.65 -3.00 1.85
N GLU A 109 -5.55 -2.41 3.04
CA GLU A 109 -4.87 -3.05 4.17
C GLU A 109 -5.71 -4.20 4.77
N ALA A 110 -7.04 -4.09 4.78
CA ALA A 110 -7.91 -5.19 5.18
C ALA A 110 -7.83 -6.38 4.20
N LEU A 111 -7.84 -6.12 2.88
CA LEU A 111 -7.67 -7.16 1.86
C LEU A 111 -6.33 -7.88 2.00
N ARG A 112 -5.24 -7.13 2.26
CA ARG A 112 -3.90 -7.71 2.51
C ARG A 112 -3.89 -8.70 3.66
N LEU A 113 -4.74 -8.51 4.66
CA LEU A 113 -4.88 -9.38 5.83
C LEU A 113 -5.89 -10.52 5.64
N GLY A 114 -6.54 -10.63 4.47
CA GLY A 114 -7.50 -11.68 4.15
C GLY A 114 -8.94 -11.38 4.58
N CYS A 115 -9.23 -10.14 5.02
CA CYS A 115 -10.58 -9.70 5.28
C CYS A 115 -11.38 -9.54 3.96
N LYS A 116 -12.70 -9.64 4.07
CA LYS A 116 -13.65 -9.10 3.10
C LYS A 116 -13.89 -7.62 3.40
N VAL A 117 -14.20 -6.84 2.37
CA VAL A 117 -14.31 -5.39 2.50
C VAL A 117 -15.58 -4.86 1.84
N ILE A 118 -16.19 -3.87 2.48
CA ILE A 118 -17.25 -3.04 1.90
C ILE A 118 -16.77 -1.60 2.05
N GLY A 119 -16.49 -0.96 0.92
CA GLY A 119 -16.05 0.43 0.87
C GLY A 119 -17.10 1.30 0.22
N VAL A 120 -17.49 2.37 0.90
CA VAL A 120 -18.45 3.36 0.40
C VAL A 120 -17.76 4.72 0.35
N ASP A 121 -17.97 5.43 -0.76
CA ASP A 121 -17.62 6.84 -0.88
C ASP A 121 -18.62 7.53 -1.80
N VAL A 122 -18.98 8.76 -1.47
CA VAL A 122 -19.87 9.58 -2.31
C VAL A 122 -19.14 10.08 -3.57
N ASN A 123 -17.82 10.20 -3.52
CA ASN A 123 -17.02 10.65 -4.63
C ASN A 123 -16.77 9.49 -5.62
N PRO A 124 -17.29 9.57 -6.87
CA PRO A 124 -17.13 8.50 -7.84
C PRO A 124 -15.67 8.28 -8.25
N VAL A 125 -14.80 9.30 -8.14
CA VAL A 125 -13.37 9.19 -8.42
C VAL A 125 -12.66 8.38 -7.34
N ALA A 126 -13.02 8.60 -6.06
CA ALA A 126 -12.49 7.83 -4.94
C ALA A 126 -12.88 6.35 -5.10
N TRP A 127 -14.16 6.09 -5.35
CA TRP A 127 -14.66 4.74 -5.62
C TRP A 127 -13.93 4.06 -6.78
N PHE A 128 -13.79 4.75 -7.91
CA PHE A 128 -13.15 4.19 -9.10
C PHE A 128 -11.68 3.86 -8.85
N ILE A 129 -10.91 4.78 -8.26
CA ILE A 129 -9.50 4.57 -7.96
C ILE A 129 -9.32 3.39 -7.01
N VAL A 130 -10.09 3.34 -5.92
CA VAL A 130 -9.97 2.26 -4.93
C VAL A 130 -10.37 0.92 -5.54
N LYS A 131 -11.48 0.86 -6.29
CA LYS A 131 -11.88 -0.35 -7.01
C LYS A 131 -10.75 -0.85 -7.90
N LYS A 132 -10.20 0.02 -8.77
CA LYS A 132 -9.13 -0.35 -9.70
C LYS A 132 -7.81 -0.69 -9.02
N SER A 133 -7.59 -0.20 -7.80
CA SER A 133 -6.41 -0.53 -6.99
C SER A 133 -6.42 -1.96 -6.47
N VAL A 134 -7.60 -2.59 -6.36
CA VAL A 134 -7.77 -3.90 -5.71
C VAL A 134 -8.42 -4.95 -6.61
N GLU A 135 -8.94 -4.55 -7.76
CA GLU A 135 -9.54 -5.44 -8.75
C GLU A 135 -8.46 -6.38 -9.32
N PRO A 136 -8.70 -7.70 -9.35
CA PRO A 136 -7.82 -8.63 -10.03
C PRO A 136 -7.63 -8.23 -11.50
N VAL A 137 -6.39 -8.26 -11.97
CA VAL A 137 -6.05 -7.92 -13.35
C VAL A 137 -5.20 -9.03 -13.94
N ASP A 138 -5.43 -9.31 -15.21
CA ASP A 138 -4.53 -10.14 -16.02
C ASP A 138 -3.30 -9.29 -16.37
N LEU A 139 -2.14 -9.69 -15.83
CA LEU A 139 -0.89 -8.96 -16.00
C LEU A 139 -0.41 -8.96 -17.46
N GLU A 140 -0.59 -10.07 -18.18
CA GLU A 140 -0.19 -10.15 -19.58
C GLU A 140 -1.04 -9.23 -20.46
N ALA A 141 -2.36 -9.22 -20.21
CA ALA A 141 -3.27 -8.32 -20.90
C ALA A 141 -2.99 -6.85 -20.57
N LEU A 142 -2.60 -6.54 -19.33
CA LEU A 142 -2.22 -5.20 -18.90
C LEU A 142 -0.95 -4.71 -19.61
N ASP A 143 0.09 -5.55 -19.65
CA ASP A 143 1.35 -5.23 -20.32
C ASP A 143 1.15 -5.05 -21.83
N ALA A 144 0.36 -5.93 -22.45
CA ALA A 144 0.00 -5.80 -23.86
C ALA A 144 -0.77 -4.50 -24.15
N ALA A 145 -1.71 -4.12 -23.28
CA ALA A 145 -2.44 -2.86 -23.42
C ALA A 145 -1.54 -1.63 -23.24
N PHE A 146 -0.60 -1.68 -22.30
CA PHE A 146 0.40 -0.64 -22.10
C PHE A 146 1.30 -0.47 -23.32
N GLU A 147 1.85 -1.55 -23.86
CA GLU A 147 2.73 -1.48 -25.04
C GLU A 147 1.99 -0.97 -26.28
N ARG A 148 0.71 -1.34 -26.46
CA ARG A 148 -0.12 -0.75 -27.52
C ARG A 148 -0.28 0.76 -27.33
N LEU A 149 -0.66 1.21 -26.12
CA LEU A 149 -0.83 2.63 -25.81
C LEU A 149 0.47 3.41 -26.01
N LYS A 150 1.59 2.87 -25.53
CA LYS A 150 2.91 3.45 -25.72
C LYS A 150 3.24 3.59 -27.20
N LYS A 151 3.04 2.55 -28.01
CA LYS A 151 3.28 2.62 -29.46
C LYS A 151 2.45 3.70 -30.16
N GLU A 152 1.19 3.86 -29.77
CA GLU A 152 0.26 4.81 -30.39
C GLU A 152 0.49 6.26 -29.92
N VAL A 153 0.83 6.46 -28.64
CA VAL A 153 0.82 7.79 -28.01
C VAL A 153 2.23 8.34 -27.76
N ALA A 154 3.24 7.48 -27.55
CA ALA A 154 4.60 7.94 -27.25
C ALA A 154 5.19 8.86 -28.33
N PRO A 155 5.02 8.61 -29.65
CA PRO A 155 5.54 9.53 -30.66
C PRO A 155 4.99 10.96 -30.52
N ASP A 156 3.72 11.09 -30.15
CA ASP A 156 3.06 12.38 -29.95
C ASP A 156 3.46 13.07 -28.67
N ILE A 157 3.73 12.33 -27.59
CA ILE A 157 4.18 12.91 -26.32
C ILE A 157 5.67 13.28 -26.41
N LEU A 158 6.52 12.36 -26.84
CA LEU A 158 7.98 12.51 -26.82
C LEU A 158 8.47 13.66 -27.70
N LYS A 159 7.71 14.08 -28.71
CA LYS A 159 8.06 15.28 -29.50
C LYS A 159 8.14 16.56 -28.67
N TYR A 160 7.39 16.66 -27.57
CA TYR A 160 7.42 17.81 -26.66
C TYR A 160 8.59 17.76 -25.67
N TYR A 161 9.26 16.62 -25.56
CA TYR A 161 10.38 16.33 -24.67
C TYR A 161 11.74 16.43 -25.39
N ARG A 162 11.74 17.01 -26.59
CA ARG A 162 12.90 17.25 -27.45
C ARG A 162 13.45 18.64 -27.19
N THR A 163 14.71 18.73 -26.77
CA THR A 163 15.41 20.01 -26.57
C THR A 163 16.56 20.14 -27.57
N PRO A 164 16.64 21.22 -28.37
CA PRO A 164 17.78 21.47 -29.24
C PRO A 164 19.07 21.63 -28.43
N CYS A 165 20.13 20.91 -28.78
CA CYS A 165 21.44 21.07 -28.15
C CYS A 165 22.21 22.25 -28.79
N PRO A 166 22.62 23.29 -28.03
CA PRO A 166 23.34 24.43 -28.60
C PRO A 166 24.75 24.09 -29.14
N SER A 167 25.34 22.96 -28.72
CA SER A 167 26.72 22.55 -29.05
C SER A 167 26.81 21.47 -30.13
N GLN A 168 25.71 20.87 -30.55
CA GLN A 168 25.67 19.84 -31.60
C GLN A 168 24.55 20.13 -32.59
N THR A 169 24.91 20.31 -33.86
CA THR A 169 24.02 20.76 -34.94
C THR A 169 23.02 19.71 -35.45
N SER A 170 22.85 18.57 -34.78
CA SER A 170 21.97 17.51 -35.31
C SER A 170 21.37 16.51 -34.33
N GLU A 171 21.76 16.49 -33.04
CA GLU A 171 21.20 15.50 -32.11
C GLU A 171 20.25 16.15 -31.11
N VAL A 172 18.99 15.77 -31.25
CA VAL A 172 17.92 16.06 -30.31
C VAL A 172 18.06 15.07 -29.17
N LEU A 173 18.44 15.54 -27.98
CA LEU A 173 18.44 14.70 -26.79
C LEU A 173 16.98 14.38 -26.44
N GLU A 174 16.61 13.10 -26.48
CA GLU A 174 15.37 12.67 -25.83
C GLU A 174 15.59 12.81 -24.32
N THR A 175 14.82 13.66 -23.66
CA THR A 175 14.98 13.87 -22.21
C THR A 175 14.79 12.59 -21.38
N SER A 176 14.26 11.49 -21.96
CA SER A 176 14.26 10.16 -21.35
C SER A 176 15.66 9.58 -21.11
N GLU A 177 16.67 9.93 -21.90
CA GLU A 177 18.06 9.51 -21.64
C GLU A 177 18.66 10.23 -20.43
N VAL A 178 18.16 11.42 -20.10
CA VAL A 178 18.60 12.19 -18.92
C VAL A 178 17.98 11.65 -17.63
N TYR A 179 16.77 11.07 -17.69
CA TYR A 179 16.13 10.47 -16.51
C TYR A 179 16.57 9.02 -16.24
N HIS A 180 17.01 8.26 -17.26
CA HIS A 180 17.54 6.91 -17.01
C HIS A 180 18.86 6.89 -16.23
N GLN A 181 19.61 8.01 -16.18
CA GLN A 181 20.75 8.16 -15.26
C GLN A 181 20.38 8.66 -13.86
N ALA A 182 19.14 9.13 -13.65
CA ALA A 182 18.68 9.62 -12.35
C ALA A 182 17.94 8.57 -11.51
N ASP A 183 17.52 7.44 -12.11
CA ASP A 183 16.87 6.32 -11.43
C ASP A 183 17.87 5.23 -10.96
N VAL A 184 19.17 5.54 -10.94
CA VAL A 184 20.22 4.75 -10.27
C VAL A 184 21.06 5.65 -9.34
N MET A 185 20.39 6.35 -8.42
CA MET A 185 20.99 6.89 -7.18
C MET A 185 19.98 6.89 -6.05
#